data_AF-A0A1F5B7P9-F1
#
_entry.id   AF-A0A1F5B7P9-F1
#
_cell.length_a   1.000
_cell.length_b   1.000
_cell.length_c   1.000
_cell.angle_alpha   90.00
_cell.angle_beta   90.00
_cell.angle_gamma   90.00
#
_symmetry.space_group_name_H-M   'P 1'
#
loop_
_entity.id
_entity.type
_entity.pdbx_description
1 polymer ?
#
loop_
_entity_poly.entity_id
_entity_poly.type
_entity_poly.pdbx_seq_one_letter_code
_entity_poly.pdbx_strand_id
1 'polypeptide(L)'
;MAKPKGKISALVMLVLVLVFLAFVLTPLILAPLGIFTGVARGTRGVFFNGWHNIPWFPFVPVWSFSLLFVFVWLAVILWVYKDAERRRMSGLLWALLVFIGNLVGLLIYLIIRQDHPVCGEPAASTTASPPGPSEKKLPACPACQKTVEPIFTYCPHCGASLQKTCPSCGQRTDSEWKVCPHCGAQLKSE
;
A
#
# COMPACT_ATOMS: atom_id res chain seq x y z
N MET A 1 43.95 0.37 5.36
CA MET A 1 43.49 -1.02 5.52
C MET A 1 42.08 -1.13 4.94
N ALA A 2 41.95 -1.64 3.71
CA ALA A 2 40.68 -1.72 2.99
C ALA A 2 39.86 -2.91 3.47
N LYS A 3 38.67 -2.63 4.02
CA LYS A 3 37.75 -3.63 4.56
C LYS A 3 37.20 -4.48 3.41
N PRO A 4 37.41 -5.82 3.37
CA PRO A 4 36.89 -6.68 2.30
C PRO A 4 35.38 -6.94 2.49
N LYS A 5 34.55 -5.89 2.37
CA LYS A 5 33.09 -5.96 2.54
C LYS A 5 32.39 -6.74 1.42
N GLY A 6 32.97 -6.77 0.21
CA GLY A 6 32.34 -7.41 -0.96
C GLY A 6 32.33 -8.94 -0.89
N LYS A 7 33.40 -9.56 -0.37
CA LYS A 7 33.53 -11.02 -0.34
C LYS A 7 32.61 -11.67 0.70
N ILE A 8 32.40 -11.00 1.83
CA ILE A 8 31.51 -11.48 2.91
C ILE A 8 30.05 -11.40 2.47
N SER A 9 29.64 -10.32 1.80
CA SER A 9 28.27 -10.18 1.26
C SER A 9 27.98 -11.23 0.17
N ALA A 10 28.93 -11.47 -0.73
CA ALA A 10 28.81 -12.50 -1.77
C ALA A 10 28.74 -13.91 -1.16
N LEU A 11 29.53 -14.19 -0.13
CA LEU A 11 29.53 -15.49 0.55
C LEU A 11 28.22 -15.73 1.32
N VAL A 12 27.67 -14.69 1.96
CA VAL A 12 26.37 -14.76 2.64
C VAL A 12 25.25 -15.01 1.63
N MET A 13 25.24 -14.32 0.49
CA MET A 13 24.26 -14.56 -0.58
C MET A 13 24.38 -15.97 -1.16
N LEU A 14 25.59 -16.46 -1.40
CA LEU A 14 25.83 -17.82 -1.89
C LEU A 14 25.33 -18.87 -0.90
N VAL A 15 25.66 -18.73 0.39
CA VAL A 15 25.22 -19.66 1.43
C VAL A 15 23.69 -19.66 1.57
N LEU A 16 23.06 -18.49 1.54
CA LEU A 16 21.61 -18.38 1.62
C LEU A 16 20.90 -19.00 0.42
N VAL A 17 21.41 -18.77 -0.79
CA VAL A 17 20.92 -19.41 -2.02
C VAL A 17 21.09 -20.93 -1.94
N LEU A 18 22.23 -21.43 -1.45
CA LEU A 18 22.47 -22.86 -1.28
C LEU A 18 21.54 -23.49 -0.24
N VAL A 19 21.27 -22.81 0.89
CA VAL A 19 20.34 -23.29 1.92
C VAL A 19 18.90 -23.32 1.40
N PHE A 20 18.48 -22.29 0.67
CA PHE A 20 17.16 -22.26 0.05
C PHE A 20 17.01 -23.32 -1.04
N LEU A 21 18.01 -23.45 -1.93
CA LEU A 21 18.06 -24.53 -2.91
C LEU A 21 18.03 -25.89 -2.23
N ALA A 22 18.78 -26.09 -1.15
CA ALA A 22 18.77 -27.33 -0.38
C ALA A 22 17.37 -27.60 0.20
N PHE A 23 16.71 -26.64 0.85
CA PHE A 23 15.36 -26.83 1.41
C PHE A 23 14.32 -27.19 0.34
N VAL A 24 14.40 -26.56 -0.83
CA VAL A 24 13.50 -26.78 -1.97
C VAL A 24 13.82 -28.09 -2.72
N LEU A 25 15.09 -28.45 -2.82
CA LEU A 25 15.57 -29.71 -3.43
C LEU A 25 15.53 -30.88 -2.44
N THR A 26 15.36 -30.63 -1.13
CA THR A 26 15.23 -31.66 -0.10
C THR A 26 14.10 -32.64 -0.44
N PRO A 27 12.88 -32.21 -0.82
CA PRO A 27 11.89 -33.17 -1.31
C PRO A 27 12.35 -33.90 -2.59
N LEU A 28 13.13 -33.26 -3.49
CA LEU A 28 13.65 -33.86 -4.75
C LEU A 28 14.60 -35.01 -4.49
N ILE A 29 15.43 -34.83 -3.47
CA ILE A 29 16.43 -35.80 -3.07
C ILE A 29 15.79 -36.90 -2.20
N LEU A 30 14.81 -36.57 -1.35
CA LEU A 30 14.15 -37.53 -0.45
C LEU A 30 13.02 -38.33 -1.10
N ALA A 31 12.40 -37.85 -2.18
CA ALA A 31 11.34 -38.56 -2.90
C ALA A 31 11.78 -39.93 -3.45
N PRO A 32 12.97 -40.09 -4.10
CA PRO A 32 13.45 -41.40 -4.52
C PRO A 32 13.97 -42.27 -3.36
N LEU A 33 14.31 -41.68 -2.20
CA LEU A 33 14.78 -42.41 -1.00
C LEU A 33 13.65 -42.94 -0.11
N GLY A 34 12.39 -42.77 -0.50
CA GLY A 34 11.27 -43.47 0.11
C GLY A 34 10.93 -43.07 1.56
N ILE A 35 11.42 -41.94 2.07
CA ILE A 35 11.15 -41.54 3.47
C ILE A 35 9.68 -41.10 3.68
N PHE A 36 8.93 -40.82 2.61
CA PHE A 36 7.46 -40.68 2.66
C PHE A 36 6.68 -42.00 2.55
N THR A 37 7.34 -43.16 2.52
CA THR A 37 6.71 -44.48 2.39
C THR A 37 6.18 -45.08 3.70
N GLY A 38 5.89 -44.25 4.71
CA GLY A 38 5.05 -44.67 5.84
C GLY A 38 3.65 -45.16 5.43
N VAL A 39 3.23 -44.85 4.21
CA VAL A 39 1.97 -45.31 3.58
C VAL A 39 2.13 -46.62 2.78
N ALA A 40 3.35 -47.06 2.46
CA ALA A 40 3.59 -48.09 1.45
C ALA A 40 3.38 -49.55 1.91
N ARG A 41 3.07 -49.80 3.19
CA ARG A 41 2.77 -51.17 3.64
C ARG A 41 1.30 -51.55 3.49
N GLY A 42 0.38 -50.59 3.29
CA GLY A 42 -1.07 -50.84 3.18
C GLY A 42 -1.68 -50.73 1.79
N THR A 43 -1.01 -50.10 0.82
CA THR A 43 -1.67 -49.63 -0.41
C THR A 43 -1.36 -50.44 -1.69
N ARG A 44 -0.56 -51.51 -1.59
CA ARG A 44 -0.20 -52.35 -2.77
C ARG A 44 -1.41 -52.96 -3.49
N GLY A 45 -2.56 -53.12 -2.81
CA GLY A 45 -3.77 -53.67 -3.43
C GLY A 45 -4.65 -52.67 -4.18
N VAL A 46 -4.60 -51.37 -3.84
CA VAL A 46 -5.54 -50.36 -4.35
C VAL A 46 -4.96 -49.56 -5.53
N PHE A 47 -3.63 -49.44 -5.61
CA PHE A 47 -2.98 -48.60 -6.61
C PHE A 47 -3.01 -49.17 -8.04
N PHE A 48 -2.87 -50.48 -8.23
CA PHE A 48 -2.70 -51.03 -9.59
C PHE A 48 -4.00 -51.11 -10.41
N ASN A 49 -5.16 -51.31 -9.77
CA ASN A 49 -6.43 -51.51 -10.49
C ASN A 49 -7.31 -50.24 -10.56
N GLY A 50 -6.97 -49.17 -9.82
CA GLY A 50 -7.71 -47.90 -9.80
C GLY A 50 -7.13 -46.79 -10.67
N TRP A 51 -5.92 -46.95 -11.21
CA TRP A 51 -5.17 -45.87 -11.87
C TRP A 51 -5.67 -45.53 -13.28
N HIS A 52 -6.46 -46.40 -13.91
CA HIS A 52 -6.82 -46.22 -15.33
C HIS A 52 -7.94 -45.21 -15.59
N ASN A 53 -8.65 -44.73 -14.54
CA ASN A 53 -9.88 -43.93 -14.66
C ASN A 53 -9.79 -42.49 -14.11
N ILE A 54 -8.60 -41.87 -14.04
CA ILE A 54 -8.44 -40.45 -13.66
C ILE A 54 -7.92 -39.67 -14.89
N PRO A 55 -8.79 -39.03 -15.71
CA PRO A 55 -8.46 -38.71 -17.10
C PRO A 55 -7.54 -37.50 -17.38
N TRP A 56 -6.85 -36.90 -16.39
CA TRP A 56 -6.11 -35.65 -16.68
C TRP A 56 -4.95 -35.24 -15.75
N PHE A 57 -4.65 -35.96 -14.65
CA PHE A 57 -3.75 -35.45 -13.60
C PHE A 57 -2.47 -36.25 -13.22
N PRO A 58 -1.86 -37.17 -14.01
CA PRO A 58 -0.65 -37.86 -13.55
C PRO A 58 0.69 -37.31 -14.09
N PHE A 59 0.73 -36.25 -14.90
CA PHE A 59 1.96 -35.86 -15.62
C PHE A 59 2.59 -34.53 -15.24
N VAL A 60 2.02 -33.73 -14.35
CA VAL A 60 2.76 -32.59 -13.79
C VAL A 60 3.59 -33.14 -12.63
N PRO A 61 4.90 -33.36 -12.80
CA PRO A 61 5.72 -33.86 -11.71
C PRO A 61 5.62 -32.83 -10.60
N VAL A 62 5.48 -33.26 -9.34
CA VAL A 62 5.41 -32.33 -8.18
C VAL A 62 6.61 -31.36 -8.16
N TRP A 63 7.72 -31.74 -8.81
CA TRP A 63 8.88 -30.91 -9.13
C TRP A 63 8.58 -29.64 -9.92
N SER A 64 7.65 -29.70 -10.88
CA SER A 64 7.27 -28.57 -11.72
C SER A 64 6.69 -27.43 -10.89
N PHE A 65 5.85 -27.74 -9.90
CA PHE A 65 5.29 -26.74 -8.98
C PHE A 65 6.37 -26.12 -8.08
N SER A 66 7.32 -26.94 -7.60
CA SER A 66 8.46 -26.46 -6.79
C SER A 66 9.37 -25.52 -7.59
N LEU A 67 9.71 -25.89 -8.83
CA LEU A 67 10.53 -25.07 -9.74
C LEU A 67 9.83 -23.76 -10.11
N LEU A 68 8.52 -23.81 -10.39
CA LEU A 68 7.73 -22.63 -10.69
C LEU A 68 7.68 -21.69 -9.49
N PHE A 69 7.48 -22.22 -8.29
CA PHE A 69 7.48 -21.42 -7.06
C PHE A 69 8.83 -20.70 -6.86
N VAL A 70 9.95 -21.41 -7.04
CA VAL A 70 11.29 -20.82 -6.98
C VAL A 70 11.47 -19.73 -8.01
N PHE A 71 11.07 -19.98 -9.25
CA PHE A 71 11.18 -19.01 -10.33
C PHE A 71 10.39 -17.74 -10.03
N VAL A 72 9.14 -17.88 -9.59
CA VAL A 72 8.30 -16.75 -9.15
C VAL A 72 8.96 -16.01 -7.99
N TRP A 73 9.53 -16.72 -7.02
CA TRP A 73 10.13 -16.09 -5.85
C TRP A 73 11.43 -15.34 -6.18
N LEU A 74 12.27 -15.89 -7.06
CA LEU A 74 13.42 -15.19 -7.62
C LEU A 74 13.00 -13.96 -8.42
N ALA A 75 11.94 -14.06 -9.22
CA ALA A 75 11.40 -12.92 -9.97
C ALA A 75 10.94 -11.79 -9.03
N VAL A 76 10.28 -12.12 -7.91
CA VAL A 76 9.88 -11.15 -6.88
C VAL A 76 11.11 -10.48 -6.25
N ILE A 77 12.15 -11.24 -5.87
CA ILE A 77 13.36 -10.68 -5.28
C ILE A 77 14.06 -9.72 -6.25
N LEU A 78 14.20 -10.11 -7.52
CA LEU A 78 14.80 -9.27 -8.55
C LEU A 78 13.96 -8.01 -8.82
N TRP A 79 12.63 -8.14 -8.78
CA TRP A 79 11.72 -7.02 -8.91
C TRP A 79 11.87 -6.03 -7.75
N VAL A 80 11.91 -6.51 -6.50
CA VAL A 80 12.13 -5.69 -5.30
C VAL A 80 13.48 -4.99 -5.35
N TYR A 81 14.55 -5.70 -5.73
CA TYR A 81 15.88 -5.11 -5.88
C TYR A 81 15.85 -3.93 -6.87
N LYS A 82 15.30 -4.16 -8.06
CA LYS A 82 15.24 -3.15 -9.12
C LYS A 82 14.30 -1.99 -8.75
N ASP A 83 13.23 -2.26 -8.00
CA ASP A 83 12.30 -1.23 -7.52
C ASP A 83 12.87 -0.38 -6.38
N ALA A 84 13.56 -0.99 -5.42
CA ALA A 84 14.26 -0.29 -4.35
C ALA A 84 15.39 0.61 -4.89
N GLU A 85 16.15 0.13 -5.88
CA GLU A 85 17.22 0.91 -6.51
C GLU A 85 16.66 2.10 -7.31
N ARG A 86 15.51 1.93 -7.99
CA ARG A 86 14.77 3.05 -8.63
C ARG A 86 14.38 4.13 -7.63
N ARG A 87 14.09 3.75 -6.39
CA ARG A 87 13.69 4.65 -5.30
C ARG A 87 14.88 5.18 -4.49
N ARG A 88 16.12 4.93 -4.93
CA ARG A 88 17.38 5.32 -4.25
C ARG A 88 17.50 4.77 -2.83
N MET A 89 16.79 3.70 -2.52
CA MET A 89 16.98 2.91 -1.30
C MET A 89 18.01 1.81 -1.58
N SER A 90 18.73 1.35 -0.55
CA SER A 90 19.69 0.25 -0.69
C SER A 90 19.01 -1.04 -1.15
N GLY A 91 19.01 -1.31 -2.46
CA GLY A 91 18.23 -2.40 -3.05
C GLY A 91 18.62 -3.78 -2.53
N LEU A 92 19.90 -3.98 -2.22
CA LEU A 92 20.40 -5.24 -1.69
C LEU A 92 19.85 -5.56 -0.29
N LEU A 93 19.69 -4.55 0.58
CA LEU A 93 19.15 -4.76 1.93
C LEU A 93 17.67 -5.12 1.88
N TRP A 94 16.90 -4.46 1.02
CA TRP A 94 15.48 -4.77 0.82
C TRP A 94 15.27 -6.15 0.19
N ALA A 95 16.06 -6.50 -0.83
CA ALA A 95 16.03 -7.83 -1.42
C ALA A 95 16.38 -8.93 -0.40
N LEU A 96 17.39 -8.68 0.45
CA LEU A 96 17.78 -9.60 1.52
C LEU A 96 16.68 -9.72 2.60
N LEU A 97 16.03 -8.61 2.96
CA LEU A 97 14.90 -8.60 3.89
C LEU A 97 13.72 -9.44 3.34
N VAL A 98 13.38 -9.30 2.05
CA VAL A 98 12.31 -10.08 1.41
C VAL A 98 12.70 -11.55 1.26
N PHE A 99 13.98 -11.83 1.02
CA PHE A 99 14.47 -13.20 0.96
C PHE A 99 14.35 -13.91 2.33
N ILE A 100 14.80 -13.27 3.40
CA ILE A 100 14.77 -13.83 4.77
C ILE A 100 13.35 -13.83 5.35
N GLY A 101 12.65 -12.70 5.22
CA GLY A 101 11.29 -12.51 5.72
C GLY A 101 10.22 -13.17 4.85
N ASN A 102 10.59 -13.75 3.71
CA ASN A 102 9.69 -14.35 2.75
C ASN A 102 8.50 -13.39 2.44
N LEU A 103 7.28 -13.89 2.50
CA LEU A 103 6.06 -13.12 2.30
C LEU A 103 5.92 -11.95 3.29
N VAL A 104 6.39 -12.09 4.53
CA VAL A 104 6.34 -11.02 5.54
C VAL A 104 7.29 -9.88 5.16
N GLY A 105 8.49 -10.20 4.67
CA GLY A 105 9.43 -9.21 4.17
C GLY A 105 8.87 -8.45 2.96
N LEU A 106 8.17 -9.15 2.06
CA LEU A 106 7.49 -8.53 0.92
C LEU A 106 6.37 -7.59 1.38
N LEU A 107 5.58 -8.00 2.38
CA LEU A 107 4.49 -7.18 2.93
C LEU A 107 5.03 -5.87 3.54
N ILE A 108 6.08 -5.98 4.37
CA ILE A 108 6.75 -4.82 4.98
C ILE A 108 7.31 -3.89 3.88
N TYR A 109 7.95 -4.46 2.86
CA TYR A 109 8.45 -3.70 1.73
C TYR A 109 7.34 -2.93 1.01
N LEU A 110 6.20 -3.59 0.72
CA LEU A 110 5.08 -2.97 0.03
C LEU A 110 4.43 -1.83 0.82
N ILE A 111 4.39 -1.93 2.15
CA ILE A 111 3.90 -0.84 3.02
C ILE A 111 4.84 0.37 2.90
N ILE A 112 6.14 0.18 3.15
CA ILE A 112 7.13 1.27 3.16
C ILE A 112 7.33 1.88 1.77
N ARG A 113 7.14 1.06 0.72
CA ARG A 113 7.18 1.50 -0.68
C ARG A 113 6.17 2.62 -0.97
N GLN A 114 5.04 2.68 -0.28
CA GLN A 114 4.04 3.73 -0.53
C GLN A 114 4.55 5.14 -0.17
N ASP A 115 5.44 5.24 0.84
CA ASP A 115 5.90 6.52 1.38
C ASP A 115 7.05 7.16 0.59
N HIS A 116 7.66 6.41 -0.34
CA HIS A 116 8.84 6.84 -1.09
C HIS A 116 8.56 6.98 -2.60
N PRO A 117 8.02 8.13 -3.06
CA PRO A 117 7.82 8.37 -4.50
C PRO A 117 9.16 8.31 -5.26
N VAL A 118 9.10 7.88 -6.52
CA VAL A 118 10.30 7.75 -7.37
C VAL A 118 10.90 9.13 -7.60
N CYS A 119 12.12 9.36 -7.11
CA CYS A 119 12.84 10.60 -7.31
C CYS A 119 13.20 10.75 -8.80
N GLY A 120 12.46 11.58 -9.54
CA GLY A 120 12.79 11.91 -10.93
C GLY A 120 11.63 11.98 -11.90
N GLU A 121 10.41 11.62 -11.50
CA GLU A 121 9.23 12.00 -12.27
C GLU A 121 8.76 13.39 -11.81
N PRO A 122 8.70 14.41 -12.69
CA PRO A 122 8.01 15.64 -12.36
C PRO A 122 6.60 15.22 -12.00
N ALA A 123 6.20 15.48 -10.76
CA ALA A 123 4.91 15.14 -10.21
C ALA A 123 3.85 15.33 -11.29
N ALA A 124 3.35 14.20 -11.82
CA ALA A 124 2.06 14.14 -12.44
C ALA A 124 1.07 14.49 -11.34
N SER A 125 0.96 15.80 -11.16
CA SER A 125 -0.12 16.55 -10.59
C SER A 125 -1.33 16.24 -11.45
N THR A 126 -1.85 15.03 -11.31
CA THR A 126 -3.17 14.68 -11.78
C THR A 126 -3.78 13.80 -10.70
N THR A 127 -4.32 14.51 -9.72
CA THR A 127 -5.67 14.27 -9.22
C THR A 127 -5.91 12.91 -8.57
N ALA A 128 -5.67 12.83 -7.26
CA ALA A 128 -6.59 12.18 -6.31
C ALA A 128 -6.11 12.43 -4.87
N SER A 129 -6.11 13.69 -4.43
CA SER A 129 -6.30 13.94 -3.00
C SER A 129 -7.76 13.65 -2.66
N PRO A 130 -8.08 13.13 -1.46
CA PRO A 130 -9.44 13.09 -0.96
C PRO A 130 -10.03 14.51 -0.98
N PRO A 131 -11.35 14.70 -1.13
CA PRO A 131 -11.95 16.04 -1.13
C PRO A 131 -11.65 16.74 0.20
N GLY A 132 -10.59 17.53 0.22
CA GLY A 132 -10.33 18.53 1.24
C GLY A 132 -11.40 19.61 1.15
N PRO A 133 -11.76 20.26 2.27
CA PRO A 133 -12.84 21.22 2.31
C PRO A 133 -12.54 22.35 1.33
N SER A 134 -13.48 22.53 0.41
CA SER A 134 -13.45 23.46 -0.70
C SER A 134 -12.95 24.85 -0.29
N GLU A 135 -12.01 25.37 -1.06
CA GLU A 135 -11.51 26.74 -0.99
C GLU A 135 -12.69 27.71 -1.19
N LYS A 136 -13.29 28.18 -0.09
CA LYS A 136 -14.38 29.15 -0.12
C LYS A 136 -13.79 30.47 -0.59
N LYS A 137 -14.19 30.92 -1.78
CA LYS A 137 -13.89 32.25 -2.30
C LYS A 137 -14.31 33.28 -1.25
N LEU A 138 -13.35 34.00 -0.64
CA LEU A 138 -13.65 34.94 0.43
C LEU A 138 -14.60 36.03 -0.09
N PRO A 139 -15.71 36.33 0.62
CA PRO A 139 -16.64 37.37 0.22
C PRO A 139 -15.99 38.76 0.33
N ALA A 140 -16.29 39.64 -0.62
CA ALA A 140 -15.91 41.05 -0.55
C ALA A 140 -16.95 41.83 0.26
N CYS A 141 -16.50 42.84 1.01
CA CYS A 141 -17.38 43.73 1.75
C CYS A 141 -18.24 44.58 0.79
N PRO A 142 -19.56 44.68 0.94
CA PRO A 142 -20.42 45.46 0.05
C PRO A 142 -20.19 46.98 0.13
N ALA A 143 -19.64 47.48 1.25
CA ALA A 143 -19.42 48.91 1.46
C ALA A 143 -18.07 49.41 0.90
N CYS A 144 -17.00 48.62 1.04
CA CYS A 144 -15.64 49.04 0.66
C CYS A 144 -14.95 48.13 -0.38
N GLN A 145 -15.62 47.06 -0.81
CA GLN A 145 -15.15 46.08 -1.81
C GLN A 145 -13.83 45.37 -1.48
N LYS A 146 -13.33 45.47 -0.24
CA LYS A 146 -12.17 44.72 0.23
C LYS A 146 -12.58 43.30 0.63
N THR A 147 -11.70 42.35 0.36
CA THR A 147 -11.85 40.94 0.76
C THR A 147 -11.82 40.83 2.28
N VAL A 148 -12.82 40.19 2.88
CA VAL A 148 -12.92 40.03 4.34
C VAL A 148 -13.29 38.59 4.67
N GLU A 149 -12.66 38.04 5.70
CA GLU A 149 -13.01 36.71 6.22
C GLU A 149 -14.45 36.71 6.78
N PRO A 150 -15.29 35.73 6.44
CA PRO A 150 -16.70 35.71 6.85
C PRO A 150 -16.92 35.56 8.36
N ILE A 151 -15.87 35.31 9.15
CA ILE A 151 -15.93 35.21 10.62
C ILE A 151 -16.06 36.57 11.31
N PHE A 152 -15.75 37.67 10.63
CA PHE A 152 -15.74 39.01 11.24
C PHE A 152 -17.14 39.65 11.22
N THR A 153 -17.58 40.18 12.37
CA THR A 153 -18.90 40.83 12.54
C THR A 153 -18.94 42.22 11.90
N TYR A 154 -17.82 42.95 11.96
CA TYR A 154 -17.64 44.28 11.40
C TYR A 154 -16.42 44.30 10.50
N CYS A 155 -16.47 45.08 9.43
CA CYS A 155 -15.36 45.21 8.50
C CYS A 155 -14.21 45.99 9.17
N PRO A 156 -12.98 45.45 9.22
CA PRO A 156 -11.85 46.17 9.80
C PRO A 156 -11.42 47.41 8.98
N HIS A 157 -11.89 47.52 7.74
CA HIS A 157 -11.52 48.62 6.85
C HIS A 157 -12.53 49.77 6.79
N CYS A 158 -13.82 49.51 7.05
CA CYS A 158 -14.85 50.55 6.95
C CYS A 158 -15.87 50.55 8.12
N GLY A 159 -15.81 49.57 9.02
CA GLY A 159 -16.75 49.46 10.15
C GLY A 159 -18.16 48.97 9.80
N ALA A 160 -18.47 48.70 8.52
CA ALA A 160 -19.78 48.18 8.11
C ALA A 160 -20.01 46.76 8.67
N SER A 161 -21.26 46.46 9.07
CA SER A 161 -21.65 45.13 9.55
C SER A 161 -21.71 44.13 8.39
N LEU A 162 -20.93 43.05 8.43
CA LEU A 162 -20.92 42.03 7.37
C LEU A 162 -21.98 40.94 7.57
N GLN A 163 -22.35 40.63 8.81
CA GLN A 163 -23.35 39.61 9.14
C GLN A 163 -24.67 40.27 9.54
N LYS A 164 -25.79 39.74 9.03
CA LYS A 164 -27.13 40.18 9.45
C LYS A 164 -27.40 39.70 10.87
N THR A 165 -28.12 40.52 11.62
CA THR A 165 -28.49 40.24 13.01
C THR A 165 -30.02 40.16 13.11
N CYS A 166 -30.55 39.25 13.92
CA CYS A 166 -31.98 39.12 14.11
C CYS A 166 -32.55 40.38 14.81
N PRO A 167 -33.62 41.02 14.27
CA PRO A 167 -34.21 42.21 14.86
C PRO A 167 -34.92 41.95 16.19
N SER A 168 -35.34 40.71 16.46
CA SER A 168 -36.08 40.35 17.68
C SER A 168 -35.17 40.03 18.87
N CYS A 169 -33.98 39.45 18.64
CA CYS A 169 -33.11 38.99 19.72
C CYS A 169 -31.67 39.54 19.67
N GLY A 170 -31.28 40.24 18.60
CA GLY A 170 -29.94 40.81 18.47
C GLY A 170 -28.83 39.78 18.20
N GLN A 171 -29.16 38.52 17.93
CA GLN A 171 -28.17 37.47 17.67
C GLN A 171 -27.80 37.37 16.18
N ARG A 172 -26.57 36.93 15.88
CA ARG A 172 -26.05 36.78 14.50
C ARG A 172 -26.81 35.70 13.73
N THR A 173 -27.14 35.98 12.48
CA THR A 173 -27.94 35.08 11.63
C THR A 173 -27.47 35.14 10.19
N ASP A 174 -27.41 33.98 9.53
CA ASP A 174 -27.08 33.90 8.11
C ASP A 174 -28.25 34.32 7.21
N SER A 175 -27.94 34.89 6.05
CA SER A 175 -28.95 35.37 5.09
C SER A 175 -29.80 34.26 4.45
N GLU A 176 -29.33 33.01 4.51
CA GLU A 176 -30.03 31.84 3.97
C GLU A 176 -31.09 31.27 4.93
N TRP A 177 -31.12 31.72 6.19
CA TRP A 177 -31.97 31.14 7.22
C TRP A 177 -33.35 31.78 7.23
N LYS A 178 -34.41 30.96 7.24
CA LYS A 178 -35.81 31.43 7.26
C LYS A 178 -36.28 31.81 8.67
N VAL A 179 -35.77 31.12 9.70
CA VAL A 179 -36.17 31.27 11.09
C VAL A 179 -34.92 31.39 11.96
N CYS A 180 -34.96 32.26 12.97
CA CYS A 180 -33.87 32.40 13.93
C CYS A 180 -33.81 31.20 14.88
N PRO A 181 -32.67 30.49 14.99
CA PRO A 181 -32.54 29.35 15.88
C PRO A 181 -32.53 29.71 17.37
N HIS A 182 -32.31 30.98 17.71
CA HIS A 182 -32.22 31.43 19.11
C HIS A 182 -33.55 31.92 19.68
N CYS A 183 -34.41 32.53 18.87
CA CYS A 183 -35.67 33.14 19.34
C CYS A 183 -36.91 32.68 18.56
N GLY A 184 -36.76 31.94 17.46
CA GLY A 184 -37.87 31.50 16.62
C GLY A 184 -38.50 32.57 15.73
N ALA A 185 -37.97 33.80 15.71
CA ALA A 185 -38.47 34.86 14.84
C ALA A 185 -38.19 34.56 13.36
N GLN A 186 -39.12 34.91 12.48
CA GLN A 186 -38.96 34.77 11.02
C GLN A 186 -37.99 35.84 10.49
N LEU A 187 -36.94 35.43 9.78
CA LEU A 187 -35.89 36.31 9.25
C LEU A 187 -36.10 36.70 7.78
N LYS A 188 -37.08 36.08 7.11
CA LYS A 188 -37.45 36.38 5.73
C LYS A 188 -38.69 37.27 5.71
N SER A 189 -38.51 38.58 5.53
CA SER A 189 -39.56 39.44 4.98
C SER A 189 -39.41 39.43 3.47
N GLU A 190 -40.34 38.78 2.79
CA GLU A 190 -40.66 39.14 1.41
C GLU A 190 -41.47 40.45 1.42
#